data_AF-A0A9D6KYE5-F1
#
_entry.id   AF-A0A9D6KYE5-F1
#
_cell.length_a   1.000
_cell.length_b   1.000
_cell.length_c   1.000
_cell.angle_alpha   90.00
_cell.angle_beta   90.00
_cell.angle_gamma   90.00
#
_symmetry.space_group_name_H-M   'P 1'
#
loop_
_entity.id
_entity.type
_entity.pdbx_description
1 polymer ?
#
loop_
_entity_poly.entity_id
_entity_poly.type
_entity_poly.pdbx_seq_one_letter_code
_entity_poly.pdbx_strand_id
1 'polypeptide(L)'
;MARLPSCRSTLRRSWRNRWPVDRSASPCATRGTETVRIAGIAFLAPALSEELVFRAALIPGREERSSGFAWITASTVLFTLWHVIETVFLPGGSAFFRRFDFLVLAALLGLLCGLLRWRSGSVWSSVFLHWLAAVAWIGWFGGPSLTELR
;
A
#
# COMPACT_ATOMS: atom_id res chain seq x y z
N MET A 1 14.82 39.78 4.29
CA MET A 1 13.91 38.70 3.82
C MET A 1 14.76 37.48 3.46
N ALA A 2 14.84 36.51 4.36
CA ALA A 2 15.61 35.28 4.15
C ALA A 2 14.86 34.34 3.19
N ARG A 3 15.47 34.00 2.05
CA ARG A 3 14.92 33.00 1.13
C ARG A 3 15.12 31.63 1.76
N LEU A 4 14.03 30.92 2.04
CA LEU A 4 14.08 29.52 2.46
C LEU A 4 14.73 28.67 1.35
N PRO A 5 15.58 27.68 1.69
CA PRO A 5 16.24 26.84 0.71
C PRO A 5 15.22 26.04 -0.09
N SER A 6 15.17 26.31 -1.39
CA SER A 6 14.37 25.59 -2.38
C SER A 6 14.90 24.15 -2.51
N CYS A 7 14.24 23.21 -1.82
CA CYS A 7 14.48 21.78 -1.96
C CYS A 7 13.90 21.27 -3.30
N ARG A 8 14.58 21.56 -4.42
CA ARG A 8 14.27 20.98 -5.73
C ARG A 8 15.05 19.68 -5.89
N SER A 9 14.35 18.55 -5.84
CA SER A 9 14.88 17.28 -6.34
C SER A 9 14.38 17.08 -7.78
N THR A 10 15.31 17.06 -8.73
CA THR A 10 15.05 17.14 -10.17
C THR A 10 14.76 15.78 -10.83
N LEU A 11 14.58 14.69 -10.07
CA LEU A 11 14.50 13.31 -10.59
C LEU A 11 13.08 12.70 -10.53
N ARG A 12 12.02 13.52 -10.58
CA ARG A 12 10.66 13.14 -10.14
C ARG A 12 9.52 13.42 -11.11
N ARG A 13 9.74 13.45 -12.43
CA ARG A 13 8.69 13.90 -13.38
C ARG A 13 7.73 12.81 -13.87
N SER A 14 8.17 11.60 -14.23
CA SER A 14 7.28 10.66 -14.93
C SER A 14 6.20 10.02 -14.03
N TRP A 15 6.56 9.54 -12.83
CA TRP A 15 5.62 8.90 -11.90
C TRP A 15 4.67 9.89 -11.22
N ARG A 16 5.12 11.12 -10.94
CA ARG A 16 4.32 12.15 -10.28
C ARG A 16 3.18 12.67 -11.17
N ASN A 17 3.36 12.68 -12.49
CA ASN A 17 2.31 13.03 -13.44
C ASN A 17 1.24 11.94 -13.56
N ARG A 18 1.60 10.68 -13.25
CA ARG A 18 0.70 9.53 -13.32
C ARG A 18 -0.24 9.45 -12.11
N TRP A 19 0.20 9.97 -10.97
CA TRP A 19 -0.51 10.02 -9.69
C TRP A 19 -0.40 11.44 -9.09
N PRO A 20 -1.14 12.42 -9.65
CA PRO A 20 -0.98 13.82 -9.26
C PRO A 20 -1.60 14.08 -7.89
N VAL A 21 -0.78 13.95 -6.86
CA VAL A 21 -1.05 14.52 -5.52
C VAL A 21 -0.11 15.70 -5.34
N ASP A 22 -0.66 16.92 -5.26
CA ASP A 22 0.14 18.14 -5.11
C ASP A 22 0.59 18.32 -3.65
N ARG A 23 1.80 17.86 -3.35
CA ARG A 23 2.49 18.13 -2.07
C ARG A 23 3.60 19.17 -2.19
N SER A 24 3.54 20.03 -3.22
CA SER A 24 4.55 21.06 -3.43
C SER A 24 4.51 22.18 -2.38
N ALA A 25 3.43 22.26 -1.60
CA ALA A 25 3.20 23.28 -0.58
C ALA A 25 3.74 22.97 0.84
N SER A 26 4.13 21.73 1.17
CA SER A 26 4.49 21.36 2.54
C SER A 26 5.92 21.84 2.93
N PRO A 27 6.08 22.62 4.03
CA PRO A 27 7.39 23.02 4.55
C PRO A 27 8.30 21.83 4.89
N CYS A 28 9.63 21.97 4.73
CA CYS A 28 10.56 20.88 5.04
C CYS A 28 10.56 20.46 6.52
N ALA A 29 10.18 21.37 7.42
CA ALA A 29 10.05 21.12 8.86
C ALA A 29 8.87 20.19 9.21
N THR A 30 7.82 20.13 8.39
CA THR A 30 6.66 19.25 8.61
C THR A 30 6.81 17.89 7.93
N ARG A 31 7.80 17.70 7.05
CA ARG A 31 8.01 16.42 6.35
C ARG A 31 8.28 15.24 7.28
N GLY A 32 9.05 15.45 8.35
CA GLY A 32 9.42 14.38 9.28
C GLY A 32 8.20 13.85 10.05
N THR A 33 7.42 14.76 10.64
CA THR A 33 6.20 14.43 11.38
C THR A 33 5.11 13.87 10.48
N GLU A 34 4.98 14.39 9.26
CA GLU A 34 4.05 13.87 8.25
C GLU A 34 4.41 12.45 7.82
N THR A 35 5.71 12.14 7.65
CA THR A 35 6.18 10.79 7.30
C THR A 35 5.87 9.79 8.41
N VAL A 36 6.12 10.13 9.68
CA VAL A 36 5.80 9.27 10.83
C VAL A 36 4.29 9.03 10.91
N ARG A 37 3.48 10.06 10.69
CA ARG A 37 2.01 9.94 10.67
C ARG A 37 1.53 9.02 9.53
N ILE A 38 2.03 9.20 8.32
CA ILE A 38 1.71 8.33 7.17
C ILE A 38 2.10 6.89 7.49
N ALA A 39 3.30 6.68 8.03
CA ALA A 39 3.78 5.34 8.37
C ALA A 39 2.90 4.66 9.43
N GLY A 40 2.52 5.38 10.49
CA GLY A 40 1.62 4.83 11.52
C GLY A 40 0.24 4.49 10.98
N ILE A 41 -0.36 5.37 10.17
CA ILE A 41 -1.68 5.12 9.57
C ILE A 41 -1.61 3.94 8.61
N ALA A 42 -0.66 3.94 7.68
CA ALA A 42 -0.48 2.89 6.67
C ALA A 42 -0.18 1.51 7.30
N PHE A 43 0.40 1.49 8.51
CA PHE A 43 0.60 0.26 9.25
C PHE A 43 -0.72 -0.36 9.71
N LEU A 44 -1.62 0.44 10.31
CA LEU A 44 -2.90 -0.08 10.81
C LEU A 44 -3.88 -0.37 9.66
N ALA A 45 -3.97 0.56 8.71
CA ALA A 45 -4.79 0.46 7.52
C ALA A 45 -4.02 1.10 6.35
N PRO A 46 -3.54 0.32 5.36
CA PRO A 46 -4.01 -1.03 5.01
C PRO A 46 -3.23 -2.22 5.63
N ALA A 47 -1.96 -2.05 6.02
CA ALA A 47 -1.04 -3.19 6.08
C ALA A 47 -1.38 -4.27 7.12
N LEU A 48 -1.78 -3.91 8.34
CA LEU A 48 -2.12 -4.90 9.37
C LEU A 48 -3.50 -5.51 9.11
N SER A 49 -4.50 -4.66 8.92
CA SER A 49 -5.89 -5.10 8.76
C SER A 49 -6.09 -6.00 7.54
N GLU A 50 -5.54 -5.62 6.38
CA GLU A 50 -5.69 -6.42 5.17
C GLU A 50 -4.89 -7.72 5.24
N GLU A 51 -3.68 -7.71 5.78
CA GLU A 51 -2.88 -8.95 5.90
C GLU A 51 -3.49 -9.94 6.90
N LEU A 52 -4.14 -9.46 7.97
CA LEU A 52 -4.88 -10.34 8.87
C LEU A 52 -6.06 -11.01 8.14
N VAL A 53 -6.83 -10.26 7.36
CA VAL A 53 -7.99 -10.79 6.62
C VAL A 53 -7.54 -11.72 5.48
N PHE A 54 -6.67 -11.25 4.60
CA PHE A 54 -6.34 -11.99 3.39
C PHE A 54 -5.28 -13.06 3.61
N ARG A 55 -4.35 -12.91 4.55
CA ARG A 55 -3.20 -13.82 4.70
C ARG A 55 -3.29 -14.65 5.97
N ALA A 56 -3.66 -14.06 7.11
CA ALA A 56 -3.78 -14.84 8.34
C ALA A 56 -5.04 -15.73 8.33
N ALA A 57 -6.19 -15.21 7.87
CA ALA A 57 -7.44 -15.97 7.87
C ALA A 57 -7.64 -16.87 6.65
N LEU A 58 -7.23 -16.45 5.43
CA LEU A 58 -7.47 -17.25 4.21
C LEU A 58 -6.32 -18.19 3.84
N ILE A 59 -5.07 -17.89 4.22
CA ILE A 59 -3.94 -18.77 3.87
C ILE A 59 -3.67 -19.72 5.04
N PRO A 60 -3.93 -21.02 4.84
CA PRO A 60 -3.76 -22.01 5.89
C PRO A 60 -2.34 -22.06 6.44
N GLY A 61 -2.20 -22.55 7.67
CA GLY A 61 -0.90 -22.79 8.28
C GLY A 61 -0.07 -23.81 7.48
N ARG A 62 1.26 -23.79 7.66
CA ARG A 62 2.16 -24.78 7.02
C ARG A 62 1.84 -26.22 7.40
N GLU A 63 1.23 -26.42 8.56
CA GLU A 63 0.87 -27.74 9.11
C GLU A 63 -0.47 -28.27 8.57
N GLU A 64 -1.28 -27.40 7.97
CA GLU A 64 -2.56 -27.76 7.38
C GLU A 64 -2.32 -28.29 5.95
N ARG A 65 -2.68 -29.56 5.69
CA ARG A 65 -2.43 -30.30 4.43
C ARG A 65 -3.28 -29.82 3.24
N SER A 66 -3.28 -28.54 2.94
CA SER A 66 -3.94 -27.97 1.76
C SER A 66 -2.91 -27.48 0.74
N SER A 67 -3.31 -27.44 -0.54
CA SER A 67 -2.49 -26.90 -1.61
C SER A 67 -2.27 -25.39 -1.40
N GLY A 68 -1.17 -25.02 -0.73
CA GLY A 68 -0.87 -23.63 -0.38
C GLY A 68 -0.93 -22.67 -1.56
N PHE A 69 -0.58 -23.11 -2.77
CA PHE A 69 -0.66 -22.30 -3.99
C PHE A 69 -2.08 -21.87 -4.37
N ALA A 70 -3.08 -22.75 -4.21
CA ALA A 70 -4.47 -22.42 -4.52
C ALA A 70 -5.00 -21.32 -3.57
N TRP A 71 -4.69 -21.42 -2.28
CA TRP A 71 -5.08 -20.43 -1.27
C TRP A 71 -4.34 -19.10 -1.42
N ILE A 72 -3.04 -19.12 -1.75
CA ILE A 72 -2.29 -17.90 -2.10
C ILE A 72 -2.95 -17.22 -3.31
N THR A 73 -3.31 -17.98 -4.34
CA THR A 73 -3.95 -17.44 -5.55
C THR A 73 -5.32 -16.85 -5.21
N ALA A 74 -6.17 -17.58 -4.50
CA ALA A 74 -7.50 -17.11 -4.10
C ALA A 74 -7.42 -15.86 -3.22
N SER A 75 -6.55 -15.85 -2.21
CA SER A 75 -6.26 -14.69 -1.35
C SER A 75 -5.82 -13.47 -2.18
N THR A 76 -4.93 -13.67 -3.15
CA THR A 76 -4.42 -12.59 -4.01
C THR A 76 -5.51 -12.00 -4.90
N VAL A 77 -6.37 -12.85 -5.48
CA VAL A 77 -7.51 -12.39 -6.28
C VAL A 77 -8.48 -11.59 -5.43
N LEU A 78 -8.86 -12.10 -4.25
CA LEU A 78 -9.76 -11.41 -3.33
C LEU A 78 -9.18 -10.07 -2.87
N PHE A 79 -7.89 -10.03 -2.53
CA PHE A 79 -7.18 -8.80 -2.18
C PHE A 79 -7.19 -7.77 -3.33
N THR A 80 -6.99 -8.22 -4.57
CA THR A 80 -6.99 -7.33 -5.73
C THR A 80 -8.40 -6.79 -6.00
N LEU A 81 -9.43 -7.63 -5.89
CA LEU A 81 -10.83 -7.21 -6.02
C LEU A 81 -11.28 -6.29 -4.90
N TRP A 82 -10.77 -6.50 -3.68
CA TRP A 82 -11.05 -5.65 -2.53
C TRP A 82 -10.75 -4.18 -2.82
N HIS A 83 -9.63 -3.88 -3.46
CA HIS A 83 -9.29 -2.50 -3.83
C HIS A 83 -10.32 -1.83 -4.76
N VAL A 84 -10.98 -2.61 -5.62
CA VAL A 84 -12.10 -2.08 -6.43
C VAL A 84 -13.32 -1.84 -5.55
N ILE A 85 -13.63 -2.75 -4.62
CA ILE A 85 -14.74 -2.64 -3.67
C ILE A 85 -14.54 -1.44 -2.72
N GLU A 86 -13.31 -1.18 -2.28
CA GLU A 86 -12.99 -0.04 -1.42
C GLU A 86 -13.43 1.29 -2.01
N THR A 87 -13.49 1.41 -3.33
CA THR A 87 -13.94 2.65 -3.99
C THR A 87 -15.41 2.98 -3.75
N VAL A 88 -16.20 2.03 -3.25
CA VAL A 88 -17.58 2.27 -2.78
C VAL A 88 -17.58 3.03 -1.44
N PHE A 89 -16.59 2.76 -0.58
CA PHE A 89 -16.45 3.38 0.75
C PHE A 89 -15.52 4.59 0.75
N LEU A 90 -14.60 4.64 -0.21
CA LEU A 90 -13.58 5.67 -0.40
C LEU A 90 -13.69 6.23 -1.82
N PRO A 91 -14.68 7.11 -2.08
CA PRO A 91 -14.97 7.60 -3.43
C PRO A 91 -13.77 8.32 -4.08
N GLY A 92 -12.94 9.01 -3.28
CA GLY A 92 -11.69 9.63 -3.73
C GLY A 92 -10.64 8.64 -4.25
N GLY A 93 -10.75 7.36 -3.85
CA GLY A 93 -9.87 6.28 -4.31
C GLY A 93 -10.19 5.74 -5.70
N SER A 94 -11.36 6.05 -6.26
CA SER A 94 -11.79 5.51 -7.55
C SER A 94 -10.83 5.82 -8.70
N ALA A 95 -10.21 7.01 -8.69
CA ALA A 95 -9.20 7.43 -9.66
C ALA A 95 -7.89 6.62 -9.58
N PHE A 96 -7.66 5.92 -8.47
CA PHE A 96 -6.44 5.17 -8.18
C PHE A 96 -6.65 3.67 -8.20
N PHE A 97 -7.54 3.17 -7.35
CA PHE A 97 -7.70 1.74 -7.09
C PHE A 97 -8.32 0.95 -8.23
N ARG A 98 -9.00 1.62 -9.17
CA ARG A 98 -9.58 0.97 -10.36
C ARG A 98 -8.63 0.89 -11.54
N ARG A 99 -7.46 1.50 -11.46
CA ARG A 99 -6.55 1.53 -12.58
C ARG A 99 -5.83 0.21 -12.74
N PHE A 100 -5.69 -0.22 -13.98
CA PHE A 100 -5.07 -1.50 -14.31
C PHE A 100 -3.63 -1.61 -13.80
N ASP A 101 -2.84 -0.54 -13.92
CA ASP A 101 -1.46 -0.51 -13.43
C ASP A 101 -1.38 -0.68 -11.91
N PHE A 102 -2.27 -0.03 -11.17
CA PHE A 102 -2.40 -0.22 -9.73
C PHE A 102 -2.80 -1.66 -9.37
N LEU A 103 -3.82 -2.21 -10.03
CA LEU A 103 -4.32 -3.56 -9.74
C LEU A 103 -3.26 -4.64 -10.02
N VAL A 104 -2.45 -4.48 -11.06
CA VAL A 104 -1.32 -5.38 -11.33
C VAL A 104 -0.28 -5.29 -10.21
N LEU A 105 0.07 -4.10 -9.76
CA LEU A 105 1.01 -3.92 -8.65
C LEU A 105 0.45 -4.47 -7.33
N ALA A 106 -0.83 -4.26 -7.06
CA ALA A 106 -1.52 -4.82 -5.89
C ALA A 106 -1.54 -6.35 -5.94
N ALA A 107 -1.87 -6.94 -7.09
CA ALA A 107 -1.83 -8.40 -7.26
C ALA A 107 -0.41 -8.97 -7.05
N LEU A 108 0.63 -8.32 -7.58
CA LEU A 108 2.02 -8.72 -7.37
C LEU A 108 2.43 -8.63 -5.90
N LEU A 109 2.09 -7.53 -5.23
CA LEU A 109 2.34 -7.37 -3.80
C LEU A 109 1.61 -8.45 -3.01
N GLY A 110 0.34 -8.71 -3.33
CA GLY A 110 -0.48 -9.72 -2.68
C GLY A 110 0.07 -11.14 -2.84
N LEU A 111 0.61 -11.46 -4.03
CA LEU A 111 1.29 -12.73 -4.30
C LEU A 111 2.58 -12.87 -3.48
N LEU A 112 3.40 -11.81 -3.42
CA LEU A 112 4.64 -11.82 -2.64
C LEU A 112 4.36 -11.96 -1.14
N CYS A 113 3.36 -11.23 -0.62
CA CYS A 113 2.88 -11.39 0.76
C CYS A 113 2.39 -12.82 1.01
N GLY A 114 1.56 -13.38 0.13
CA GLY A 114 1.09 -14.76 0.26
C GLY A 114 2.23 -15.79 0.28
N LEU A 115 3.21 -15.63 -0.60
CA LEU A 115 4.39 -16.50 -0.65
C LEU A 115 5.26 -16.36 0.60
N LEU A 116 5.47 -15.13 1.10
CA LEU A 116 6.21 -14.88 2.33
C LEU A 116 5.51 -15.52 3.53
N ARG A 117 4.20 -15.30 3.71
CA ARG A 117 3.41 -15.95 4.77
C ARG A 117 3.48 -17.48 4.68
N TRP A 118 3.38 -18.06 3.49
CA TRP A 118 3.47 -19.52 3.34
C TRP A 118 4.87 -20.05 3.65
N ARG A 119 5.93 -19.34 3.21
CA ARG A 119 7.32 -19.74 3.44
C ARG A 119 7.76 -19.54 4.90
N SER A 120 7.41 -18.43 5.53
CA SER A 120 7.82 -18.11 6.91
C SER A 120 6.87 -18.68 7.96
N GLY A 121 5.62 -18.98 7.59
CA GLY A 121 4.54 -19.30 8.54
C GLY A 121 4.04 -18.08 9.32
N SER A 122 4.66 -16.91 9.18
CA SER A 122 4.39 -15.72 9.98
C SER A 122 3.69 -14.65 9.14
N VAL A 123 2.59 -14.09 9.66
CA VAL A 123 1.89 -12.97 9.02
C VAL A 123 2.74 -11.68 9.06
N TRP A 124 3.62 -11.54 10.04
CA TRP A 124 4.43 -10.34 10.25
C TRP A 124 5.37 -10.03 9.09
N SER A 125 5.89 -11.06 8.41
CA SER A 125 6.71 -10.86 7.20
C SER A 125 5.92 -10.15 6.09
N SER A 126 4.62 -10.48 5.97
CA SER A 126 3.72 -9.91 4.96
C SER A 126 3.27 -8.52 5.36
N VAL A 127 2.91 -8.32 6.63
CA VAL A 127 2.59 -7.00 7.20
C VAL A 127 3.73 -6.02 6.96
N PHE A 128 4.97 -6.43 7.23
CA PHE A 128 6.14 -5.56 7.05
C PHE A 128 6.36 -5.21 5.57
N LEU A 129 6.30 -6.19 4.66
CA LEU A 129 6.47 -5.94 3.23
C LEU A 129 5.38 -4.99 2.69
N HIS A 130 4.11 -5.28 3.02
CA HIS A 130 2.99 -4.47 2.59
C HIS A 130 3.10 -3.05 3.16
N TRP A 131 3.41 -2.92 4.45
CA TRP A 131 3.62 -1.62 5.09
C TRP A 131 4.70 -0.79 4.39
N LEU A 132 5.86 -1.37 4.10
CA LEU A 132 6.92 -0.68 3.36
C LEU A 132 6.46 -0.23 1.97
N ALA A 133 5.73 -1.09 1.26
CA ALA A 133 5.19 -0.74 -0.06
C ALA A 133 4.18 0.41 0.02
N ALA A 134 3.27 0.40 0.99
CA ALA A 134 2.30 1.47 1.21
C ALA A 134 2.98 2.80 1.59
N VAL A 135 3.96 2.77 2.51
CA VAL A 135 4.73 3.95 2.90
C VAL A 135 5.56 4.49 1.75
N ALA A 136 6.18 3.62 0.94
CA ALA A 136 6.88 4.02 -0.27
C ALA A 136 5.93 4.68 -1.28
N TRP A 137 4.75 4.09 -1.47
CA TRP A 137 3.76 4.60 -2.42
C TRP A 137 3.22 5.97 -2.02
N ILE A 138 2.74 6.10 -0.77
CA ILE A 138 2.22 7.36 -0.25
C ILE A 138 3.35 8.38 -0.14
N GLY A 139 4.49 8.04 0.47
CA GLY A 139 5.58 8.98 0.73
C GLY A 139 6.33 9.44 -0.53
N TRP A 140 6.55 8.54 -1.49
CA TRP A 140 7.43 8.81 -2.64
C TRP A 140 6.76 8.72 -4.01
N PHE A 141 5.80 7.84 -4.23
CA PHE A 141 5.25 7.62 -5.58
C PHE A 141 3.93 8.35 -5.85
N GLY A 142 3.45 9.17 -4.90
CA GLY A 142 2.28 10.02 -5.08
C GLY A 142 0.96 9.33 -4.78
N GLY A 143 0.97 8.25 -3.98
CA GLY A 143 -0.27 7.66 -3.46
C GLY A 143 -1.02 8.62 -2.55
N PRO A 144 -2.36 8.66 -2.59
CA PRO A 144 -3.17 9.48 -1.69
C PRO A 144 -3.13 8.93 -0.26
N SER A 145 -3.23 9.83 0.72
CA SER A 145 -3.43 9.47 2.12
C SER A 145 -4.90 9.14 2.39
N LEU A 146 -5.20 8.42 3.50
CA LEU A 146 -6.58 8.13 3.89
C LEU A 146 -7.46 9.39 4.02
N THR A 147 -6.88 10.54 4.34
CA THR A 147 -7.61 11.80 4.45
C THR A 147 -8.04 12.34 3.08
N GLU A 148 -7.28 12.05 2.03
CA GLU A 148 -7.59 12.47 0.65
C GLU A 148 -8.55 11.50 -0.06
N LEU A 149 -8.76 10.31 0.50
CA LEU A 149 -9.61 9.25 -0.05
C LEU A 149 -11.07 9.31 0.42
N ARG A 150 -11.33 10.02 1.53
CA ARG A 150 -12.67 10.30 2.05
C ARG A 150 -13.29 11.48 1.32
#